data_AF-G7IID7-F1
#
_entry.id   AF-G7IID7-F1
#
_cell.length_a   1.000
_cell.length_b   1.000
_cell.length_c   1.000
_cell.angle_alpha   90.00
_cell.angle_beta   90.00
_cell.angle_gamma   90.00
#
_symmetry.space_group_name_H-M   'P 1'
#
loop_
_entity.id
_entity.type
_entity.pdbx_description
1 polymer ?
#
loop_
_entity_poly.entity_id
_entity_poly.type
_entity_poly.pdbx_seq_one_letter_code
_entity_poly.pdbx_strand_id
1 'polypeptide(L)'
;MNTVPFKSTQKIHKQEFISVIRSDPYPPYSQSSDRRDQPSRMKVTMMMVMMVLAISVYLDSASAASSVGEFVDKTINNNKIAIFSKTYCPYCRRAKAVFKELNQVPYVVELDERDDGSKIQDVLVNIVGKRTVPQVFINGKHLGGSDETVEAYESGLLAKLLGIETVDHDDL
;
A
#
# COMPACT_ATOMS: atom_id res chain seq x y z
N MET A 1 -35.60 -24.64 32.49
CA MET A 1 -35.56 -25.82 33.38
C MET A 1 -34.53 -26.79 32.82
N ASN A 2 -33.38 -26.91 33.48
CA ASN A 2 -32.73 -28.19 33.77
C ASN A 2 -31.45 -27.92 34.56
N THR A 3 -31.43 -28.54 35.72
CA THR A 3 -30.53 -28.35 36.85
C THR A 3 -29.68 -29.60 37.05
N VAL A 4 -28.56 -29.40 37.76
CA VAL A 4 -27.77 -30.32 38.63
C VAL A 4 -26.96 -31.46 37.97
N PRO A 5 -25.92 -32.03 38.65
CA PRO A 5 -25.33 -31.68 39.96
C PRO A 5 -23.78 -31.63 40.03
N PHE A 6 -23.35 -30.93 41.08
CA PHE A 6 -22.09 -31.08 41.81
C PHE A 6 -22.02 -32.46 42.50
N LYS A 7 -20.87 -33.16 42.45
CA LYS A 7 -20.57 -34.28 43.35
C LYS A 7 -19.23 -34.09 44.06
N SER A 8 -19.37 -34.07 45.37
CA SER A 8 -18.35 -34.08 46.42
C SER A 8 -17.84 -35.50 46.69
N THR A 9 -16.72 -35.54 47.43
CA THR A 9 -16.24 -36.54 48.40
C THR A 9 -15.07 -37.43 47.98
N GLN A 10 -13.95 -37.28 48.69
CA GLN A 10 -13.50 -38.30 49.65
C GLN A 10 -12.46 -37.73 50.64
N LYS A 11 -12.74 -37.97 51.93
CA LYS A 11 -11.85 -37.79 53.09
C LYS A 11 -11.06 -39.10 53.31
N ILE A 12 -10.11 -39.05 54.26
CA ILE A 12 -9.57 -40.12 55.14
C ILE A 12 -8.15 -40.58 54.70
N HIS A 13 -7.09 -40.76 55.53
CA HIS A 13 -6.87 -40.85 56.98
C HIS A 13 -5.44 -40.36 57.35
N LYS A 14 -5.30 -39.78 58.55
CA LYS A 14 -4.06 -39.62 59.37
C LYS A 14 -3.43 -41.01 59.61
N GLN A 15 -2.13 -41.27 59.73
CA GLN A 15 -1.16 -40.84 60.74
C GLN A 15 -0.01 -41.86 60.59
N GLU A 16 1.25 -41.42 60.60
CA GLU A 16 2.37 -42.13 61.24
C GLU A 16 3.46 -41.06 61.45
N PHE A 17 3.89 -40.96 62.69
CA PHE A 17 4.62 -39.85 63.27
C PHE A 17 5.90 -40.47 63.86
N ILE A 18 7.02 -40.47 63.14
CA ILE A 18 8.33 -40.79 63.74
C ILE A 18 9.39 -39.82 63.23
N SER A 19 9.98 -39.18 64.23
CA SER A 19 11.14 -38.31 64.31
C SER A 19 12.33 -38.68 63.41
N VAL A 20 12.85 -37.70 62.66
CA VAL A 20 14.28 -37.39 62.61
C VAL A 20 14.42 -35.88 62.42
N ILE A 21 14.80 -35.20 63.50
CA ILE A 21 15.38 -33.86 63.43
C ILE A 21 16.81 -34.04 62.90
N ARG A 22 17.03 -33.69 61.63
CA ARG A 22 18.33 -33.25 61.13
C ARG A 22 18.14 -31.91 60.45
N SER A 23 18.64 -30.91 61.13
CA SER A 23 18.89 -29.56 60.66
C SER A 23 19.96 -29.60 59.58
N ASP A 24 19.54 -29.76 58.33
CA ASP A 24 20.40 -29.48 57.19
C ASP A 24 20.21 -28.00 56.79
N PRO A 25 21.28 -27.19 56.84
CA PRO A 25 21.20 -25.78 56.55
C PRO A 25 20.82 -25.56 55.09
N TYR A 26 19.77 -24.77 54.88
CA TYR A 26 19.45 -24.20 53.58
C TYR A 26 20.72 -23.56 52.99
N PRO A 27 21.12 -23.88 51.75
CA PRO A 27 22.20 -23.17 51.11
C PRO A 27 21.78 -21.70 50.96
N PRO A 28 22.71 -20.74 51.16
CA PRO A 28 22.39 -19.34 50.91
C PRO A 28 22.02 -19.22 49.43
N TYR A 29 20.81 -18.73 49.17
CA TYR A 29 20.42 -18.27 47.85
C TYR A 29 21.47 -17.24 47.42
N SER A 30 22.36 -17.63 46.51
CA SER A 30 23.32 -16.72 45.91
C SER A 30 22.51 -15.64 45.20
N GLN A 31 22.51 -14.43 45.76
CA GLN A 31 22.15 -13.25 45.00
C GLN A 31 23.19 -13.12 43.88
N SER A 32 22.94 -13.78 42.75
CA SER A 32 23.39 -13.22 41.48
C SER A 32 22.66 -11.90 41.39
N SER A 33 23.34 -10.83 41.80
CA SER A 33 22.99 -9.49 41.42
C SER A 33 22.90 -9.51 39.90
N ASP A 34 21.68 -9.68 39.42
CA ASP A 34 21.32 -9.48 38.03
C ASP A 34 21.68 -8.02 37.76
N ARG A 35 22.92 -7.87 37.31
CA ARG A 35 23.53 -6.61 36.93
C ARG A 35 22.83 -6.30 35.63
N ARG A 36 21.58 -5.82 35.74
CA ARG A 36 20.82 -5.22 34.65
C ARG A 36 21.82 -4.34 33.94
N ASP A 37 22.26 -4.80 32.76
CA ASP A 37 23.33 -4.18 31.99
C ASP A 37 22.75 -2.84 31.55
N GLN A 38 22.86 -1.85 32.43
CA GLN A 38 22.29 -0.53 32.20
C GLN A 38 23.12 0.01 31.04
N PRO A 39 22.51 0.17 29.86
CA PRO A 39 23.26 0.58 28.68
C PRO A 39 23.99 1.86 29.05
N SER A 40 25.31 1.85 28.91
CA SER A 40 26.15 3.01 29.21
C SER A 40 25.54 4.22 28.51
N ARG A 41 25.61 5.41 29.11
CA ARG A 41 24.91 6.62 28.63
C ARG A 41 25.10 6.85 27.12
N MET A 42 26.28 6.51 26.59
CA MET A 42 26.58 6.52 25.15
C MET A 42 25.72 5.55 24.30
N LYS A 43 25.44 4.33 24.77
CA LYS A 43 24.58 3.36 24.08
C LYS A 43 23.14 3.86 23.98
N VAL A 44 22.61 4.48 25.04
CA VAL A 44 21.25 5.06 25.03
C VAL A 44 21.16 6.25 24.08
N THR A 45 22.14 7.16 24.11
CA THR A 45 22.18 8.30 23.20
C THR A 45 22.29 7.85 21.75
N MET A 46 23.13 6.85 21.45
CA MET A 46 23.26 6.31 20.09
C MET A 46 21.96 5.66 19.60
N MET A 47 21.27 4.92 20.47
CA MET A 47 19.96 4.35 20.15
C MET A 47 18.90 5.42 19.88
N MET A 48 18.86 6.49 20.67
CA MET A 48 17.92 7.58 20.43
C MET A 48 18.23 8.33 19.14
N VAL A 49 19.50 8.58 18.81
CA VAL A 49 19.88 9.21 17.54
C VAL A 49 19.49 8.33 16.36
N MET A 50 19.75 7.03 16.40
CA MET A 50 19.33 6.10 15.34
C MET A 50 17.80 6.04 15.20
N MET A 51 17.07 6.04 16.32
CA MET A 51 15.62 6.04 16.31
C MET A 51 15.07 7.34 15.71
N VAL A 52 15.63 8.49 16.06
CA VAL A 52 15.26 9.79 15.49
C VAL A 52 15.56 9.83 13.99
N LEU A 53 16.74 9.38 13.55
CA LEU A 53 17.10 9.30 12.13
C LEU A 53 16.15 8.37 11.35
N ALA A 54 15.83 7.20 11.90
CA ALA A 54 14.89 6.27 11.28
C ALA A 54 13.48 6.88 11.17
N ILE A 55 13.01 7.56 12.22
CA ILE A 55 11.71 8.26 12.22
C ILE A 55 11.70 9.38 11.16
N SER A 56 12.76 10.18 11.07
CA SER A 56 12.86 11.23 10.04
C SER A 56 12.77 10.67 8.62
N VAL A 57 13.54 9.62 8.32
CA VAL A 57 13.50 8.94 7.01
C VAL A 57 12.12 8.38 6.68
N TYR A 58 11.42 7.84 7.68
CA TYR A 58 10.08 7.28 7.51
C TYR A 58 9.03 8.35 7.22
N LEU A 59 9.07 9.48 7.95
CA LEU A 59 8.15 10.60 7.75
C LEU A 59 8.32 11.23 6.36
N ASP A 60 9.56 11.42 5.89
CA ASP A 60 9.83 11.94 4.55
C ASP A 60 9.27 11.00 3.46
N SER A 61 9.43 9.69 3.64
CA SER A 61 8.89 8.68 2.72
C SER A 61 7.36 8.68 2.69
N ALA A 62 6.71 8.80 3.85
CA ALA A 62 5.25 8.86 3.97
C ALA A 62 4.67 10.13 3.32
N SER A 63 5.30 11.29 3.55
CA SER A 63 4.88 12.55 2.94
C SER A 63 5.09 12.57 1.42
N ALA A 64 6.12 11.90 0.92
CA ALA A 64 6.33 11.76 -0.52
C ALA A 64 5.28 10.83 -1.16
N ALA A 65 4.85 9.78 -0.47
CA ALA A 65 3.80 8.90 -0.98
C ALA A 65 2.44 9.62 -1.05
N SER A 66 2.09 10.44 -0.05
CA SER A 66 0.84 11.21 -0.07
C SER A 66 0.83 12.28 -1.15
N SER A 67 1.93 12.99 -1.38
CA SER A 67 2.03 14.02 -2.43
C SER A 67 1.95 13.44 -3.83
N VAL A 68 2.54 12.26 -4.06
CA VAL A 68 2.43 11.54 -5.34
C VAL A 68 1.01 11.05 -5.57
N GLY A 69 0.34 10.52 -4.54
CA GLY A 69 -1.08 10.15 -4.61
C GLY A 69 -1.96 11.33 -5.00
N GLU A 70 -1.80 12.47 -4.33
CA GLU A 70 -2.54 13.69 -4.62
C GLU A 70 -2.28 14.20 -6.05
N PHE A 71 -1.03 14.10 -6.53
CA PHE A 71 -0.70 14.44 -7.91
C PHE A 71 -1.45 13.55 -8.92
N VAL A 72 -1.49 12.24 -8.69
CA VAL A 72 -2.21 11.30 -9.56
C VAL A 72 -3.71 11.60 -9.55
N ASP A 73 -4.31 11.77 -8.38
CA ASP A 73 -5.73 12.09 -8.24
C ASP A 73 -6.09 13.40 -8.93
N LYS A 74 -5.30 14.47 -8.74
CA LYS A 74 -5.49 15.74 -9.43
C LYS A 74 -5.34 15.60 -10.93
N THR A 75 -4.35 14.84 -11.38
CA THR A 75 -4.13 14.62 -12.81
C THR A 75 -5.33 13.92 -13.46
N ILE A 76 -5.88 12.90 -12.80
CA ILE A 76 -7.04 12.14 -13.29
C ILE A 76 -8.31 13.00 -13.30
N ASN A 77 -8.54 13.79 -12.25
CA ASN A 77 -9.80 14.52 -12.07
C ASN A 77 -9.84 15.89 -12.75
N ASN A 78 -8.71 16.57 -12.93
CA ASN A 78 -8.67 17.91 -13.52
C ASN A 78 -8.51 17.92 -15.04
N ASN A 79 -8.26 16.78 -15.66
CA ASN A 79 -8.07 16.69 -17.10
C ASN A 79 -9.16 15.82 -17.73
N LYS A 80 -9.77 16.32 -18.81
CA LYS A 80 -10.75 15.55 -19.61
C LYS A 80 -10.16 14.23 -20.09
N ILE A 81 -8.88 14.25 -20.49
CA ILE A 81 -8.11 13.08 -20.90
C ILE A 81 -6.76 13.14 -20.18
N ALA A 82 -6.44 12.11 -19.41
CA ALA A 82 -5.13 11.94 -18.79
C ALA A 82 -4.50 10.63 -19.27
N ILE A 83 -3.21 10.67 -19.63
CA ILE A 83 -2.44 9.50 -20.07
C ILE A 83 -1.15 9.42 -19.27
N PHE A 84 -1.03 8.38 -18.44
CA PHE A 84 0.25 8.01 -17.84
C PHE A 84 1.02 7.14 -18.81
N SER A 85 2.25 7.56 -19.14
CA SER A 85 2.96 7.13 -20.33
C SER A 85 4.45 6.93 -20.09
N LYS A 86 5.16 6.43 -21.10
CA LYS A 86 6.62 6.51 -21.18
C LYS A 86 7.03 6.88 -22.61
N THR A 87 8.06 7.72 -22.74
CA THR A 87 8.46 8.31 -24.03
C THR A 87 8.83 7.23 -25.07
N TYR A 88 9.54 6.19 -24.63
CA TYR A 88 10.05 5.11 -25.48
C TYR A 88 9.00 4.04 -25.81
N CYS A 89 7.82 4.07 -25.18
CA CYS A 89 6.86 2.97 -25.26
C CYS A 89 6.04 3.01 -26.57
N PRO A 90 6.05 1.95 -27.41
CA PRO A 90 5.27 1.92 -28.64
C PRO A 90 3.75 1.87 -28.39
N TYR A 91 3.29 1.18 -27.34
CA TYR A 91 1.88 1.13 -26.95
C TYR A 91 1.36 2.52 -26.52
N CYS A 92 2.22 3.30 -25.86
CA CYS A 92 1.90 4.68 -25.51
C CYS A 92 1.73 5.57 -26.74
N ARG A 93 2.61 5.43 -27.74
CA ARG A 93 2.49 6.17 -29.02
C ARG A 93 1.19 5.81 -29.74
N ARG A 94 0.81 4.53 -29.73
CA ARG A 94 -0.46 4.07 -30.31
C ARG A 94 -1.67 4.70 -29.63
N ALA A 95 -1.73 4.67 -28.30
CA ALA A 95 -2.83 5.30 -27.56
C ALA A 95 -2.90 6.82 -27.79
N LYS A 96 -1.76 7.52 -27.82
CA LYS A 96 -1.72 8.97 -28.13
C LYS A 96 -2.19 9.27 -29.55
N ALA A 97 -1.90 8.41 -30.52
CA ALA A 97 -2.32 8.58 -31.91
C ALA A 97 -3.86 8.57 -32.04
N VAL A 98 -4.55 7.69 -31.31
CA VAL A 98 -6.03 7.66 -31.28
C VAL A 98 -6.62 9.03 -30.93
N PHE A 99 -6.11 9.69 -29.88
CA PHE A 99 -6.60 11.02 -29.50
C PHE A 99 -6.25 12.10 -30.53
N LYS A 100 -5.10 11.94 -31.21
CA LYS A 100 -4.71 12.82 -32.33
C LYS A 100 -5.69 12.71 -33.50
N GLU A 101 -6.13 11.51 -33.87
CA GLU A 101 -7.14 11.30 -34.92
C GLU A 101 -8.49 11.98 -34.55
N LEU A 102 -8.85 11.98 -33.26
CA LEU A 102 -10.04 12.67 -32.75
C LEU A 102 -9.85 14.18 -32.50
N ASN A 103 -8.72 14.76 -32.92
CA ASN A 103 -8.36 16.15 -32.64
C ASN A 103 -8.46 16.54 -31.15
N GLN A 104 -8.19 15.60 -30.26
CA GLN A 104 -8.15 15.84 -28.82
C GLN A 104 -6.70 15.95 -28.33
N VAL A 105 -6.47 16.85 -27.38
CA VAL A 105 -5.15 17.03 -26.75
C VAL A 105 -5.19 16.44 -25.34
N PRO A 106 -4.58 15.27 -25.11
CA PRO A 106 -4.51 14.67 -23.79
C PRO A 106 -3.48 15.37 -22.90
N TYR A 107 -3.72 15.39 -21.59
CA TYR A 107 -2.67 15.67 -20.60
C TYR A 107 -1.82 14.41 -20.40
N VAL A 108 -0.53 14.49 -20.72
CA VAL A 108 0.37 13.32 -20.70
C VAL A 108 1.38 13.47 -19.58
N VAL A 109 1.53 12.41 -18.78
CA VAL A 109 2.60 12.29 -17.78
C VAL A 109 3.59 11.23 -18.25
N GLU A 110 4.77 11.65 -18.68
CA GLU A 110 5.87 10.76 -19.04
C GLU A 110 6.61 10.30 -17.78
N LEU A 111 6.37 9.05 -17.37
CA LEU A 111 6.86 8.53 -16.10
C LEU A 111 8.36 8.27 -16.09
N ASP A 112 8.97 8.06 -17.26
CA ASP A 112 10.42 7.89 -17.41
C ASP A 112 11.20 9.21 -17.34
N GLU A 113 10.52 10.35 -17.43
CA GLU A 113 11.12 11.70 -17.30
C GLU A 113 10.93 12.30 -15.90
N ARG A 114 10.43 11.51 -14.94
CA ARG A 114 10.14 11.96 -13.58
C ARG A 114 10.86 11.12 -12.53
N ASP A 115 11.48 11.79 -11.56
CA ASP A 115 12.15 11.13 -10.43
C ASP A 115 11.18 10.27 -9.59
N ASP A 116 9.91 10.68 -9.50
CA ASP A 116 8.84 9.99 -8.77
C ASP A 116 8.02 9.03 -9.66
N GLY A 117 8.42 8.81 -10.92
CA GLY A 117 7.67 8.00 -11.88
C GLY A 117 7.36 6.59 -11.40
N SER A 118 8.29 5.93 -10.71
CA SER A 118 8.05 4.60 -10.13
C SER A 118 7.00 4.64 -9.02
N LYS A 119 6.97 5.70 -8.20
CA LYS A 119 5.98 5.88 -7.13
C LYS A 119 4.60 6.16 -7.73
N ILE A 120 4.53 6.93 -8.83
CA ILE A 120 3.29 7.11 -9.58
C ILE A 120 2.79 5.75 -10.10
N GLN A 121 3.67 4.90 -10.63
CA GLN A 121 3.27 3.54 -11.02
C GLN A 121 2.76 2.70 -9.83
N ASP A 122 3.31 2.86 -8.63
CA ASP A 122 2.80 2.19 -7.42
C ASP A 122 1.37 2.68 -7.08
N VAL A 123 1.13 3.99 -7.16
CA VAL A 123 -0.21 4.56 -6.95
C VAL A 123 -1.19 4.05 -8.01
N LEU A 124 -0.80 4.04 -9.29
CA LEU A 124 -1.64 3.52 -10.36
C LEU A 124 -2.00 2.04 -10.15
N VAL A 125 -1.08 1.21 -9.64
CA VAL A 125 -1.39 -0.18 -9.26
C VAL A 125 -2.50 -0.23 -8.22
N ASN A 126 -2.51 0.66 -7.23
CA ASN A 126 -3.57 0.70 -6.21
C ASN A 126 -4.92 1.14 -6.79
N ILE A 127 -4.92 1.98 -7.83
CA ILE A 127 -6.16 2.51 -8.45
C ILE A 127 -6.73 1.51 -9.48
N VAL A 128 -5.89 0.98 -10.36
CA VAL A 128 -6.33 0.21 -11.55
C VAL A 128 -5.83 -1.23 -11.58
N GLY A 129 -5.03 -1.66 -10.60
CA GLY A 129 -4.49 -3.02 -10.50
C GLY A 129 -3.39 -3.36 -11.50
N LYS A 130 -2.96 -2.40 -12.34
CA LYS A 130 -1.94 -2.61 -13.39
C LYS A 130 -0.81 -1.61 -13.26
N ARG A 131 0.44 -2.09 -13.37
CA ARG A 131 1.66 -1.27 -13.39
C ARG A 131 2.04 -0.81 -14.80
N THR A 132 1.49 -1.43 -15.83
CA THR A 132 1.89 -1.21 -17.23
C THR A 132 1.53 0.19 -17.71
N VAL A 133 2.21 0.66 -18.74
CA VAL A 133 1.83 1.88 -19.48
C VAL A 133 1.43 1.49 -20.91
N PRO A 134 0.52 2.24 -21.56
CA PRO A 134 -0.18 3.42 -21.04
C PRO A 134 -1.27 3.06 -20.02
N GLN A 135 -1.63 4.02 -19.16
CA GLN A 135 -2.91 4.02 -18.43
C GLN A 135 -3.69 5.28 -18.81
N VAL A 136 -4.86 5.08 -19.40
CA VAL A 136 -5.69 6.14 -19.98
C VAL A 136 -6.93 6.37 -19.13
N PHE A 137 -7.23 7.64 -18.85
CA PHE A 137 -8.39 8.08 -18.11
C PHE A 137 -9.18 9.12 -18.91
N ILE A 138 -10.50 9.01 -18.89
CA ILE A 138 -11.44 9.93 -19.55
C ILE A 138 -12.43 10.43 -18.49
N ASN A 139 -12.51 11.75 -18.29
CA ASN A 139 -13.39 12.38 -17.30
C ASN A 139 -13.29 11.72 -15.91
N GLY A 140 -12.06 11.51 -15.43
CA GLY A 140 -11.78 10.86 -14.14
C GLY A 140 -11.97 9.34 -14.10
N LYS A 141 -12.49 8.71 -15.15
CA LYS A 141 -12.72 7.25 -15.21
C LYS A 141 -11.62 6.53 -15.97
N HIS A 142 -11.18 5.39 -15.45
CA HIS A 142 -10.19 4.55 -16.13
C HIS A 142 -10.80 3.90 -17.38
N LEU A 143 -10.13 4.10 -18.52
CA LEU A 143 -10.49 3.46 -19.79
C LEU A 143 -9.74 2.15 -19.97
N GLY A 144 -8.42 2.15 -19.69
CA GLY A 144 -7.57 0.98 -19.87
C GLY A 144 -6.18 1.34 -20.39
N GLY A 145 -5.55 0.38 -21.08
CA GLY A 145 -4.26 0.54 -21.75
C GLY A 145 -4.43 0.85 -23.24
N SER A 146 -3.44 0.46 -24.04
CA SER A 146 -3.45 0.77 -25.48
C SER A 146 -4.54 0.02 -26.24
N ASP A 147 -4.78 -1.24 -25.89
CA ASP A 147 -5.70 -2.09 -26.66
C ASP A 147 -7.14 -1.66 -26.38
N GLU A 148 -7.48 -1.43 -25.11
CA GLU A 148 -8.79 -0.91 -24.71
C GLU A 148 -9.05 0.51 -25.28
N THR A 149 -8.01 1.33 -25.43
CA THR A 149 -8.14 2.66 -26.06
C THR A 149 -8.45 2.55 -27.55
N VAL A 150 -7.80 1.63 -28.27
CA VAL A 150 -8.05 1.39 -29.70
C VAL A 150 -9.43 0.78 -29.91
N GLU A 151 -9.81 -0.21 -29.10
CA GLU A 151 -11.13 -0.83 -29.15
C GLU A 151 -12.25 0.20 -28.90
N ALA A 152 -12.07 1.09 -27.91
CA ALA A 152 -13.03 2.16 -27.64
C ALA A 152 -13.13 3.15 -28.82
N TYR A 153 -12.04 3.41 -29.53
CA TYR A 153 -12.04 4.25 -30.72
C TYR A 153 -12.78 3.59 -31.89
N GLU A 154 -12.44 2.35 -32.21
CA GLU A 154 -13.02 1.60 -33.33
C GLU A 154 -14.52 1.35 -33.13
N SER A 155 -14.96 1.14 -31.89
CA SER A 155 -16.38 0.97 -31.55
C SER A 155 -17.18 2.28 -31.47
N GLY A 156 -16.54 3.45 -31.65
CA GLY A 156 -17.18 4.76 -31.46
C GLY A 156 -17.45 5.13 -30.00
N LEU A 157 -17.22 4.23 -29.05
CA LEU A 157 -17.40 4.47 -27.62
C LEU A 157 -16.56 5.66 -27.14
N LEU A 158 -15.32 5.78 -27.62
CA LEU A 158 -14.42 6.87 -27.21
C LEU A 158 -14.95 8.23 -27.66
N ALA A 159 -15.47 8.34 -28.89
CA ALA A 159 -16.11 9.55 -29.39
C ALA A 159 -17.30 9.95 -28.50
N LYS A 160 -18.16 8.98 -28.15
CA LYS A 160 -19.28 9.16 -27.24
C LYS A 160 -18.85 9.63 -25.84
N LEU A 161 -17.81 9.02 -25.25
CA LEU A 161 -17.26 9.41 -23.95
C LEU A 161 -16.69 10.83 -23.96
N LEU A 162 -16.21 11.30 -25.11
CA LEU A 162 -15.65 12.62 -25.32
C LEU A 162 -16.68 13.67 -25.74
N GLY A 163 -17.93 13.28 -25.98
CA GLY A 163 -18.99 14.17 -26.47
C GLY A 163 -18.75 14.65 -27.90
N ILE A 164 -18.11 13.82 -28.72
CA ILE A 164 -17.91 14.09 -30.15
C ILE A 164 -19.14 13.53 -30.88
N GLU A 165 -19.87 14.38 -31.60
CA GLU A 165 -21.00 13.93 -32.42
C GLU A 165 -20.47 13.11 -33.61
N THR A 166 -20.79 11.81 -33.63
CA THR A 166 -20.60 10.97 -34.80
C THR A 166 -21.82 11.10 -35.68
N VAL A 167 -21.63 11.50 -36.94
CA VAL A 167 -22.71 11.48 -37.93
C VAL A 167 -22.94 10.01 -38.28
N ASP A 168 -23.99 9.43 -37.70
CA ASP A 168 -24.41 8.07 -38.00
C ASP A 168 -24.86 8.02 -39.47
N HIS A 169 -24.18 7.21 -40.28
CA HIS A 169 -24.37 7.16 -41.73
C HIS A 169 -25.48 6.18 -42.18
N ASP A 170 -26.37 5.77 -41.27
CA ASP A 170 -27.38 4.73 -41.48
C ASP A 170 -28.70 5.24 -42.14
N ASP A 171 -28.75 6.49 -42.61
CA ASP A 171 -29.93 7.11 -43.24
C ASP A 171 -29.82 7.34 -44.77
N LEU A 172 -29.03 6.53 -45.52
CA LEU A 172 -28.97 6.59 -46.99
C LEU A 172 -29.45 5.31 -47.68
#